data_AF-A0A1M4UY63-F1
#
_entry.id   AF-A0A1M4UY63-F1
#
_cell.length_a   1.000
_cell.length_b   1.000
_cell.length_c   1.000
_cell.angle_alpha   90.00
_cell.angle_beta   90.00
_cell.angle_gamma   90.00
#
_symmetry.space_group_name_H-M   'P 1'
#
loop_
_entity.id
_entity.type
_entity.pdbx_description
1 polymer ?
#
loop_
_entity_poly.entity_id
_entity_poly.type
_entity_poly.pdbx_seq_one_letter_code
_entity_poly.pdbx_strand_id
1 'polypeptide(L)'
;MKKNAVLVLTRTLYTLFITGTLISLFIAYKDIDSNLAFKFVMGYLFFTFFMILYVPFVTILNSRRLKWVEIRKRLFKFIALFALFGAVNYVFDYVFRPSNIDLFRAFSNAIGLAFGISFIDVIFLKKEK
;
A
#
# COMPACT_ATOMS: atom_id res chain seq x y z
N MET A 1 18.29 -7.60 -13.59
CA MET A 1 17.76 -8.61 -12.64
C MET A 1 16.93 -9.65 -13.37
N LYS A 2 17.11 -10.94 -13.08
CA LYS A 2 16.22 -12.00 -13.58
C LYS A 2 14.80 -11.68 -13.09
N LYS A 3 13.83 -11.58 -14.02
CA LYS A 3 12.43 -11.19 -13.74
C LYS A 3 11.81 -12.01 -12.59
N ASN A 4 12.17 -13.29 -12.51
CA ASN A 4 11.70 -14.22 -11.50
C ASN A 4 12.22 -13.88 -10.09
N ALA A 5 13.44 -13.34 -9.97
CA ALA A 5 14.02 -13.00 -8.66
C ALA A 5 13.33 -11.78 -8.03
N VAL A 6 13.04 -10.73 -8.82
CA VAL A 6 12.27 -9.56 -8.35
C VAL A 6 10.89 -10.01 -7.88
N LEU A 7 10.21 -10.83 -8.69
CA LEU A 7 8.87 -11.32 -8.37
C LEU A 7 8.84 -12.13 -7.07
N VAL A 8 9.78 -13.06 -6.90
CA VAL A 8 9.90 -13.88 -5.68
C VAL A 8 10.16 -12.97 -4.48
N LEU A 9 11.10 -12.03 -4.59
CA LEU A 9 11.38 -11.06 -3.53
C LEU A 9 10.13 -10.24 -3.16
N THR A 10 9.45 -9.64 -4.14
CA THR A 10 8.23 -8.86 -3.90
C THR A 10 7.18 -9.71 -3.18
N ARG A 11 6.96 -10.96 -3.61
CA ARG A 11 6.00 -11.86 -2.97
C ARG A 11 6.38 -12.21 -1.53
N THR A 12 7.64 -12.51 -1.27
CA THR A 12 8.14 -12.77 0.09
C THR A 12 7.95 -11.53 0.98
N LEU A 13 8.34 -10.35 0.51
CA LEU A 13 8.20 -9.10 1.26
C LEU A 13 6.75 -8.79 1.61
N TYR A 14 5.83 -8.92 0.65
CA TYR A 14 4.40 -8.73 0.92
C TYR A 14 3.83 -9.77 1.89
N THR A 15 4.29 -11.02 1.82
CA THR A 15 3.85 -12.07 2.75
C THR A 15 4.32 -11.73 4.17
N LEU A 16 5.60 -11.37 4.33
CA LEU A 16 6.16 -10.91 5.61
C LEU A 16 5.46 -9.67 6.14
N PHE A 17 5.07 -8.74 5.26
CA PHE A 17 4.35 -7.52 5.63
C PHE A 17 2.97 -7.84 6.19
N ILE A 18 2.20 -8.71 5.52
CA ILE A 18 0.88 -9.13 5.99
C ILE A 18 1.00 -9.87 7.33
N THR A 19 1.91 -10.84 7.45
CA THR A 19 2.10 -11.57 8.71
C THR A 19 2.57 -10.66 9.84
N GLY A 20 3.49 -9.74 9.56
CA GLY A 20 3.96 -8.74 10.52
C GLY A 20 2.86 -7.78 10.96
N THR A 21 1.97 -7.38 10.05
CA THR A 21 0.78 -6.55 10.36
C THR A 21 -0.13 -7.29 11.34
N LEU A 22 -0.46 -8.55 11.03
CA LEU A 22 -1.35 -9.37 11.88
C LEU A 22 -0.77 -9.57 13.28
N ILE A 23 0.53 -9.87 13.38
CA ILE A 23 1.21 -10.02 14.67
C ILE A 23 1.22 -8.69 15.45
N SER A 24 1.51 -7.58 14.78
CA SER A 24 1.54 -6.25 15.42
C SER A 24 0.15 -5.82 15.92
N LEU A 25 -0.90 -6.08 15.13
CA LEU A 25 -2.29 -5.85 15.54
C LEU A 25 -2.67 -6.72 16.72
N PHE A 26 -2.25 -8.00 16.73
CA PHE A 26 -2.51 -8.91 17.84
C PHE A 26 -1.84 -8.44 19.14
N ILE A 27 -0.57 -8.01 19.06
CA ILE A 27 0.17 -7.43 20.20
C ILE A 27 -0.57 -6.22 20.76
N ALA A 28 -0.96 -5.27 19.90
CA ALA A 28 -1.66 -4.06 20.30
C ALA A 28 -3.05 -4.34 20.89
N TYR A 29 -3.79 -5.29 20.30
CA TYR A 29 -5.13 -5.66 20.77
C TYR A 29 -5.11 -6.38 22.12
N LYS A 30 -4.09 -7.19 22.37
CA LYS A 30 -3.92 -7.95 23.62
C LYS A 30 -3.15 -7.19 24.70
N ASP A 31 -2.72 -5.95 24.41
CA ASP A 31 -1.93 -5.11 25.32
C ASP A 31 -0.69 -5.83 25.89
N ILE A 32 0.03 -6.53 25.02
CA ILE A 32 1.19 -7.35 25.43
C ILE A 32 2.39 -6.44 25.67
N ASP A 33 2.64 -6.09 26.93
CA ASP A 33 3.81 -5.32 27.35
C ASP A 33 5.00 -6.23 27.66
N SER A 34 5.84 -6.47 26.64
CA SER A 34 7.09 -7.21 26.81
C SER A 34 8.19 -6.62 25.93
N ASN A 35 9.44 -6.75 26.38
CA ASN A 35 10.61 -6.28 25.62
C ASN A 35 10.69 -6.90 24.21
N LEU A 36 10.25 -8.16 24.06
CA LEU A 36 10.21 -8.83 22.75
C LEU A 36 9.12 -8.24 21.86
N ALA A 37 7.91 -7.99 22.38
CA ALA A 37 6.82 -7.36 21.65
C ALA A 37 7.21 -5.95 21.19
N PHE A 38 7.83 -5.15 22.06
CA PHE A 38 8.32 -3.82 21.72
C PHE A 38 9.33 -3.85 20.57
N LYS A 39 10.35 -4.72 20.66
CA LYS A 39 11.36 -4.88 19.61
C LYS A 39 10.75 -5.35 18.29
N PHE A 40 9.78 -6.27 18.34
CA PHE A 40 9.08 -6.74 17.14
C PHE A 40 8.32 -5.60 16.45
N VAL A 41 7.51 -4.85 17.20
CA VAL A 41 6.72 -3.73 16.66
C VAL A 41 7.65 -2.65 16.08
N MET A 42 8.74 -2.30 16.79
CA MET A 42 9.73 -1.36 16.26
C MET A 42 10.38 -1.86 14.97
N GLY A 43 10.78 -3.14 14.91
CA GLY A 43 11.30 -3.75 13.69
C GLY A 43 10.30 -3.72 12.54
N TYR A 44 9.03 -4.02 12.83
CA TYR A 44 7.94 -3.95 11.86
C TYR A 44 7.69 -2.51 11.37
N LEU A 45 7.82 -1.49 12.24
CA LEU A 45 7.72 -0.08 11.83
C LEU A 45 8.81 0.31 10.85
N PHE A 46 10.07 -0.05 11.11
CA PHE A 46 11.16 0.16 10.15
C PHE A 46 10.90 -0.59 8.84
N PHE A 47 10.46 -1.84 8.92
CA PHE A 47 10.11 -2.62 7.73
C PHE A 47 8.99 -1.97 6.91
N THR A 48 7.96 -1.43 7.57
CA THR A 48 6.86 -0.69 6.94
C THR A 48 7.37 0.54 6.21
N PHE A 49 8.28 1.30 6.84
CA PHE A 49 8.92 2.45 6.20
C PHE A 49 9.66 2.07 4.91
N PHE A 50 10.45 0.98 4.94
CA PHE A 50 11.12 0.49 3.72
C PHE A 50 10.14 -0.01 2.67
N MET A 51 9.01 -0.60 3.06
CA MET A 51 7.96 -1.04 2.13
C MET A 51 7.32 0.14 1.40
N ILE A 52 7.06 1.27 2.09
CA ILE A 52 6.54 2.50 1.49
C ILE A 52 7.46 3.02 0.40
N LEU A 53 8.78 2.88 0.54
CA LEU A 53 9.76 3.26 -0.48
C LEU A 53 9.89 2.21 -1.60
N TYR A 54 9.91 0.93 -1.23
CA TYR A 54 10.11 -0.18 -2.15
C TYR A 54 8.99 -0.31 -3.18
N VAL A 55 7.73 -0.16 -2.76
CA VAL A 55 6.56 -0.41 -3.62
C VAL A 55 6.48 0.56 -4.80
N PRO A 56 6.56 1.90 -4.62
CA PRO A 56 6.66 2.84 -5.74
C PRO A 56 7.88 2.59 -6.61
N PHE A 57 9.04 2.29 -5.99
CA PHE A 57 10.28 2.04 -6.72
C PHE A 57 10.15 0.85 -7.69
N VAL A 58 9.66 -0.31 -7.23
CA VAL A 58 9.44 -1.48 -8.08
C VAL A 58 8.35 -1.23 -9.12
N THR A 59 7.30 -0.49 -8.77
CA THR A 59 6.26 -0.10 -9.71
C THR A 59 6.83 0.70 -10.87
N ILE A 60 7.68 1.70 -10.59
CA ILE A 60 8.35 2.51 -11.63
C ILE A 60 9.26 1.63 -12.49
N LEU A 61 10.10 0.80 -11.88
CA LEU A 61 11.00 -0.09 -12.60
C LEU A 61 10.27 -1.07 -13.53
N ASN A 62 9.15 -1.64 -13.06
CA ASN A 62 8.35 -2.58 -13.84
C ASN A 62 7.55 -1.87 -14.95
N SER A 63 7.05 -0.65 -14.67
CA SER A 63 6.28 0.17 -15.63
C SER A 63 7.11 0.61 -16.83
N ARG A 64 8.44 0.79 -16.69
CA ARG A 64 9.34 1.16 -17.80
C ARG A 64 9.30 0.19 -18.99
N ARG A 65 8.76 -1.02 -18.80
CA ARG A 65 8.66 -2.06 -19.84
C ARG A 65 7.30 -2.11 -20.53
N LEU A 66 6.33 -1.31 -20.06
CA LEU A 66 4.97 -1.27 -20.57
C LEU A 66 4.85 -0.26 -21.71
N LYS A 67 3.86 -0.48 -22.59
CA LYS A 67 3.52 0.51 -23.62
C LYS A 67 2.91 1.75 -22.96
N TRP A 68 3.15 2.93 -23.54
CA TRP A 68 2.59 4.19 -23.02
C TRP A 68 1.06 4.15 -22.87
N VAL A 69 0.36 3.46 -23.78
CA VAL A 69 -1.10 3.28 -23.73
C VAL A 69 -1.53 2.52 -22.48
N GLU A 70 -0.79 1.49 -22.06
CA GLU A 70 -1.08 0.71 -20.85
C GLU A 70 -0.85 1.54 -19.59
N ILE A 71 0.23 2.32 -19.55
CA ILE A 71 0.52 3.26 -18.45
C ILE A 71 -0.60 4.29 -18.34
N ARG A 72 -1.04 4.88 -19.46
CA ARG A 72 -2.12 5.87 -19.48
C ARG A 72 -3.44 5.28 -18.97
N LYS A 73 -3.80 4.07 -19.38
CA LYS A 73 -5.00 3.37 -18.89
C LYS A 73 -4.97 3.18 -17.37
N ARG A 74 -3.80 2.83 -16.81
CA ARG A 74 -3.61 2.64 -15.36
C ARG A 74 -3.67 3.96 -14.60
N LEU A 75 -3.12 5.03 -15.16
CA LEU A 75 -3.23 6.37 -14.58
C LEU A 75 -4.68 6.84 -14.53
N PHE A 76 -5.47 6.61 -15.58
CA PHE A 76 -6.90 6.89 -15.53
C PHE A 76 -7.64 6.09 -14.46
N LYS A 77 -7.35 4.79 -14.35
CA LYS A 77 -7.90 3.94 -13.28
C LYS A 77 -7.51 4.46 -11.90
N PHE A 78 -6.26 4.87 -11.73
CA PHE A 78 -5.75 5.46 -10.48
C PHE A 78 -6.49 6.75 -10.12
N ILE A 79 -6.64 7.69 -11.06
CA ILE A 79 -7.33 8.96 -10.82
C ILE A 79 -8.81 8.71 -10.48
N ALA A 80 -9.48 7.81 -11.20
CA ALA A 80 -10.87 7.46 -10.93
C ALA A 80 -11.05 6.85 -9.54
N LEU A 81 -10.19 5.90 -9.15
CA LEU A 81 -10.22 5.30 -7.81
C LEU A 81 -9.83 6.29 -6.71
N PHE A 82 -8.88 7.17 -6.97
CA PHE A 82 -8.48 8.21 -6.02
C PHE A 82 -9.64 9.17 -5.75
N ALA A 83 -10.32 9.65 -6.80
CA ALA A 83 -11.50 10.49 -6.66
C ALA A 83 -12.62 9.77 -5.90
N LEU A 84 -12.87 8.49 -6.22
CA LEU A 84 -13.87 7.66 -5.55
C LEU A 84 -13.56 7.49 -4.06
N PHE A 85 -12.37 7.00 -3.70
CA PHE A 85 -12.00 6.80 -2.30
C PHE A 85 -11.86 8.11 -1.54
N GLY A 86 -11.41 9.18 -2.18
CA GLY A 86 -11.35 10.52 -1.59
C GLY A 86 -12.73 11.04 -1.25
N ALA A 87 -13.68 10.96 -2.19
CA ALA A 87 -15.07 11.36 -1.95
C ALA A 87 -15.73 10.51 -0.85
N VAL A 88 -15.53 9.18 -0.88
CA VAL A 88 -16.04 8.29 0.15
C VAL A 88 -15.48 8.64 1.53
N ASN A 89 -14.17 8.82 1.67
CA ASN A 89 -13.55 9.22 2.95
C ASN A 89 -14.06 10.59 3.42
N TYR A 90 -14.22 11.55 2.51
CA TYR A 90 -14.76 12.87 2.83
C TYR A 90 -16.19 12.78 3.36
N VAL A 91 -17.05 12.00 2.70
CA VAL A 91 -18.44 11.77 3.15
C VAL A 91 -18.46 11.08 4.51
N PHE A 92 -17.60 10.09 4.74
CA PHE A 92 -17.46 9.46 6.06
C PHE A 92 -17.06 10.46 7.13
N ASP A 93 -16.06 11.30 6.87
CA ASP A 93 -15.66 12.35 7.81
C ASP A 93 -16.79 13.35 8.05
N TYR A 94 -17.54 13.74 7.02
CA TYR A 94 -18.69 14.62 7.17
C TYR A 94 -19.81 14.01 8.04
N VAL A 95 -20.12 12.71 7.87
CA VAL A 95 -21.21 12.05 8.61
C VAL A 95 -20.80 11.69 10.05
N PHE A 96 -19.60 11.18 10.26
CA PHE A 96 -19.17 10.64 11.55
C PHE A 96 -18.27 11.59 12.36
N ARG A 97 -17.63 12.57 11.71
CA ARG A 97 -16.70 13.53 12.33
C ARG A 97 -16.85 14.96 11.76
N PRO A 98 -18.08 15.54 11.72
CA PRO A 98 -18.34 16.80 11.04
C PRO A 98 -17.51 17.98 11.57
N SER A 99 -17.09 17.94 12.84
CA SER A 99 -16.30 19.00 13.47
C SER A 99 -14.81 19.01 13.12
N ASN A 100 -14.29 17.98 12.44
CA ASN A 100 -12.86 17.85 12.14
C ASN A 100 -12.62 17.09 10.84
N ILE A 101 -13.02 17.72 9.73
CA ILE A 101 -12.80 17.21 8.37
C ILE A 101 -11.32 17.38 8.04
N ASP A 102 -10.60 16.25 8.02
CA ASP A 102 -9.16 16.20 7.73
C ASP A 102 -8.94 15.73 6.29
N LEU A 103 -8.85 16.70 5.38
CA LEU A 103 -8.60 16.44 3.97
C LEU A 103 -7.25 15.74 3.73
N PHE A 104 -6.23 16.03 4.55
CA PHE A 104 -4.93 15.40 4.41
C PHE A 104 -5.02 13.90 4.71
N ARG A 105 -5.72 13.51 5.78
CA ARG A 105 -6.00 12.11 6.08
C ARG A 105 -6.82 11.44 4.98
N ALA A 106 -7.90 12.08 4.53
CA ALA A 106 -8.78 11.53 3.50
C ALA A 106 -8.02 11.26 2.19
N PHE A 107 -7.21 12.22 1.74
CA PHE A 107 -6.41 12.06 0.52
C PHE A 107 -5.25 11.08 0.70
N SER A 108 -4.55 11.09 1.84
CA SER A 108 -3.46 10.15 2.10
C SER A 108 -3.92 8.70 2.03
N ASN A 109 -5.08 8.39 2.64
CA ASN A 109 -5.69 7.07 2.58
C ASN A 109 -6.10 6.70 1.15
N ALA A 110 -6.74 7.63 0.44
CA ALA A 110 -7.19 7.42 -0.93
C ALA A 110 -6.02 7.17 -1.90
N ILE A 111 -4.90 7.90 -1.76
CA ILE A 111 -3.69 7.71 -2.57
C ILE A 111 -3.16 6.28 -2.43
N GLY A 112 -2.98 5.81 -1.19
CA GLY A 112 -2.43 4.48 -0.93
C GLY A 112 -3.30 3.36 -1.51
N LEU A 113 -4.62 3.42 -1.30
CA LEU A 113 -5.57 2.43 -1.82
C LEU A 113 -5.67 2.46 -3.33
N ALA A 114 -5.83 3.64 -3.93
CA ALA A 114 -5.93 3.79 -5.38
C ALA A 114 -4.65 3.32 -6.08
N PHE A 115 -3.47 3.63 -5.52
CA PHE A 115 -2.19 3.19 -6.05
C PHE A 115 -2.07 1.67 -6.00
N GLY A 116 -2.33 1.08 -4.84
CA GLY A 116 -2.28 -0.38 -4.65
C GLY A 116 -3.15 -1.11 -5.67
N ILE A 117 -4.42 -0.72 -5.82
CA ILE A 117 -5.36 -1.40 -6.75
C ILE A 117 -5.01 -1.18 -8.22
N SER A 118 -4.50 0.00 -8.58
CA SER A 118 -4.24 0.34 -9.99
C SER A 118 -2.95 -0.28 -10.54
N PHE A 119 -1.99 -0.57 -9.65
CA PHE A 119 -0.66 -1.04 -10.02
C PHE A 119 -0.29 -2.41 -9.44
N ILE A 120 -1.22 -3.12 -8.78
CA ILE A 120 -0.95 -4.42 -8.13
C ILE A 120 -0.32 -5.44 -9.09
N ASP A 121 -0.83 -5.55 -10.30
CA ASP A 121 -0.36 -6.48 -11.32
C ASP A 121 1.02 -6.06 -11.88
N VAL A 122 1.32 -4.75 -11.93
CA VAL A 122 2.64 -4.22 -12.29
C VAL A 122 3.67 -4.55 -11.20
N ILE A 123 3.29 -4.39 -9.93
CA ILE A 123 4.11 -4.74 -8.76
C ILE A 123 4.46 -6.24 -8.81
N PHE A 124 3.46 -7.10 -9.04
CA PHE A 124 3.64 -8.55 -9.10
C PHE A 124 3.99 -9.08 -10.50
N LEU A 125 4.37 -8.22 -11.45
CA LEU A 125 4.76 -8.59 -12.82
C LEU A 125 3.78 -9.56 -13.51
N LYS A 126 2.52 -9.55 -13.09
CA LYS A 126 1.47 -10.39 -13.63
C LYS A 126 1.08 -9.75 -14.94
N LYS A 127 1.28 -10.45 -16.06
CA LYS A 127 0.71 -10.01 -17.33
C LYS A 127 -0.81 -10.04 -17.16
N GLU A 128 -1.47 -8.89 -17.25
CA GLU A 128 -2.88 -8.87 -17.63
C GLU A 128 -2.97 -9.58 -18.98
N LYS A 129 -3.84 -10.60 -19.05
CA LYS A 129 -4.15 -11.27 -20.32
C LYS A 129 -4.84 -10.29 -21.26
#